data_AF-A0A7M3Y1Z5-F1
#
_entry.id   AF-A0A7M3Y1Z5-F1
#
_cell.length_a   1.000
_cell.length_b   1.000
_cell.length_c   1.000
_cell.angle_alpha   90.00
_cell.angle_beta   90.00
_cell.angle_gamma   90.00
#
_symmetry.space_group_name_H-M   'P 1'
#
loop_
_entity.id
_entity.type
_entity.pdbx_description
1 polymer ?
#
loop_
_entity_poly.entity_id
_entity_poly.type
_entity_poly.pdbx_seq_one_letter_code
_entity_poly.pdbx_strand_id
1 'polypeptide(L)'
;INITRPIYSGKAVETSSVSGDCVITLRANAFDAAGSGGSAPINTVDQSADVSVAIKEAIAKASERLDVSEADIIISGGRGIGERENFAHLEEVADMIGAAVGASRAVVDEWGMPHSMQVGQTGKTVTPSLYIAVGISGAIQHLAGMRSSKYIVAINKDPDAPIFGVADYGIVSTWEDAIPALKSALAAL
;
A
#
# COMPACT_ATOMS: atom_id res chain seq x y z
N ILE A 1 2.93 16.14 23.95
CA ILE A 1 2.96 15.99 22.46
C ILE A 1 1.51 15.89 22.00
N ASN A 2 1.16 16.61 20.92
CA ASN A 2 -0.14 16.43 20.25
C ASN A 2 0.06 15.47 19.08
N ILE A 3 -0.78 14.44 19.01
CA ILE A 3 -0.68 13.37 18.02
C ILE A 3 -2.01 13.31 17.29
N THR A 4 -1.96 13.14 15.97
CA THR A 4 -3.14 12.93 15.14
C THR A 4 -3.14 11.51 14.60
N ARG A 5 -4.32 10.87 14.56
CA ARG A 5 -4.48 9.56 13.94
C ARG A 5 -5.84 9.41 13.26
N PRO A 6 -5.93 8.68 12.14
CA PRO A 6 -7.21 8.38 11.52
C PRO A 6 -7.98 7.36 12.37
N ILE A 7 -9.28 7.60 12.52
CA ILE A 7 -10.25 6.69 13.14
C ILE A 7 -11.42 6.43 12.18
N TYR A 8 -12.28 5.47 12.50
CA TYR A 8 -13.42 5.09 11.67
C TYR A 8 -13.04 4.81 10.20
N SER A 9 -11.98 4.02 9.98
CA SER A 9 -11.51 3.68 8.64
C SER A 9 -11.11 4.91 7.81
N GLY A 10 -10.50 5.91 8.46
CA GLY A 10 -10.03 7.15 7.82
C GLY A 10 -11.14 8.18 7.56
N LYS A 11 -12.36 7.98 8.08
CA LYS A 11 -13.47 8.94 7.93
C LYS A 11 -13.37 10.14 8.86
N ALA A 12 -12.60 10.02 9.95
CA ALA A 12 -12.34 11.12 10.86
C ALA A 12 -10.88 11.08 11.34
N VAL A 13 -10.38 12.22 11.80
CA VAL A 13 -9.06 12.37 12.40
C VAL A 13 -9.24 12.74 13.85
N GLU A 14 -8.69 11.92 14.75
CA GLU A 14 -8.63 12.22 16.17
C GLU A 14 -7.34 12.98 16.46
N THR A 15 -7.42 13.99 17.33
CA THR A 15 -6.26 14.65 17.94
C THR A 15 -6.23 14.31 19.42
N SER A 16 -5.10 13.79 19.90
CA SER A 16 -4.90 13.43 21.31
C SER A 16 -3.65 14.11 21.85
N SER A 17 -3.68 14.51 23.12
CA SER A 17 -2.55 15.09 23.83
C SER A 17 -2.00 14.09 24.85
N VAL A 18 -0.70 13.85 24.80
CA VAL A 18 0.01 12.97 25.75
C VAL A 18 1.08 13.78 26.50
N SER A 19 1.20 13.56 27.81
CA SER A 19 2.22 14.13 28.69
C SER A 19 3.03 13.02 29.37
N GLY A 20 4.30 13.31 29.69
CA GLY A 20 5.24 12.34 30.26
C GLY A 20 5.84 11.38 29.22
N ASP A 21 6.52 10.36 29.72
CA ASP A 21 7.12 9.30 28.90
C ASP A 21 6.03 8.48 28.20
N CYS A 22 6.17 8.27 26.90
CA CYS A 22 5.15 7.57 26.11
C CYS A 22 5.76 6.73 24.99
N VAL A 23 5.03 5.69 24.60
CA VAL A 23 5.32 4.88 23.42
C VAL A 23 4.33 5.26 22.32
N ILE A 24 4.86 5.63 21.15
CA ILE A 24 4.07 6.02 19.98
C ILE A 24 4.47 5.10 18.84
N THR A 25 3.48 4.49 18.19
CA THR A 25 3.70 3.78 16.92
C THR A 25 3.39 4.72 15.77
N LEU A 26 4.27 4.71 14.76
CA LEU A 26 4.08 5.49 13.54
C LEU A 26 3.63 4.56 12.43
N ARG A 27 2.72 5.05 11.58
CA ARG A 27 2.39 4.35 10.35
C ARG A 27 3.59 4.46 9.39
N ALA A 28 3.96 3.35 8.75
CA ALA A 28 5.02 3.34 7.74
C ALA A 28 4.75 4.39 6.66
N ASN A 29 5.79 5.06 6.16
CA ASN A 29 5.73 6.08 5.11
C ASN A 29 4.87 7.32 5.43
N ALA A 30 4.45 7.52 6.69
CA ALA A 30 3.73 8.73 7.09
C ALA A 30 4.62 9.97 7.22
N PHE A 31 5.94 9.79 7.28
CA PHE A 31 6.95 10.84 7.38
C PHE A 31 8.05 10.57 6.38
N ASP A 32 8.66 11.63 5.86
CA ASP A 32 9.85 11.51 5.02
C ASP A 32 11.00 10.88 5.82
N ALA A 33 11.79 10.05 5.15
CA ALA A 33 12.99 9.48 5.77
C ALA A 33 13.96 10.60 6.18
N ALA A 34 14.58 10.44 7.35
CA ALA A 34 15.66 11.34 7.76
C ALA A 34 16.83 11.24 6.76
N GLY A 35 17.54 12.34 6.56
CA GLY A 35 18.74 12.34 5.72
C GLY A 35 19.84 11.41 6.26
N SER A 36 20.76 11.01 5.38
CA SER A 36 21.90 10.19 5.76
C SER A 36 22.96 11.00 6.54
N GLY A 37 23.68 10.33 7.44
CA GLY A 37 24.73 10.92 8.28
C GLY A 37 24.43 10.85 9.78
N GLY A 38 25.26 11.53 10.56
CA GLY A 38 25.17 11.55 12.04
C GLY A 38 26.33 10.81 12.71
N SER A 39 26.57 11.16 13.98
CA SER A 39 27.64 10.61 14.82
C SER A 39 27.14 10.21 16.21
N ALA A 40 25.88 9.75 16.28
CA ALA A 40 25.27 9.33 17.52
C ALA A 40 26.11 8.23 18.21
N PRO A 41 26.36 8.33 19.53
CA PRO A 41 27.13 7.32 20.24
C PRO A 41 26.38 5.99 20.26
N ILE A 42 27.10 4.90 20.01
CA ILE A 42 26.59 3.54 20.13
C ILE A 42 26.74 3.13 21.60
N ASN A 43 25.62 2.89 22.28
CA ASN A 43 25.59 2.39 23.66
C ASN A 43 25.12 0.93 23.67
N THR A 44 25.93 0.04 24.24
CA THR A 44 25.53 -1.35 24.46
C THR A 44 24.68 -1.45 25.73
N VAL A 45 23.51 -2.07 25.62
CA VAL A 45 22.62 -2.34 26.75
C VAL A 45 22.60 -3.83 27.00
N ASP A 46 23.14 -4.26 28.15
CA ASP A 46 23.14 -5.65 28.58
C ASP A 46 22.01 -5.86 29.59
N GLN A 47 20.90 -6.42 29.12
CA GLN A 47 19.68 -6.66 29.90
C GLN A 47 19.17 -8.07 29.62
N SER A 48 18.96 -8.85 30.68
CA SER A 48 18.28 -10.14 30.61
C SER A 48 16.79 -9.98 30.91
N ALA A 49 15.93 -10.63 30.14
CA ALA A 49 14.49 -10.72 30.39
C ALA A 49 14.02 -12.17 30.29
N ASP A 50 12.93 -12.50 30.98
CA ASP A 50 12.27 -13.80 30.81
C ASP A 50 11.60 -13.84 29.43
N VAL A 51 12.18 -14.61 28.51
CA VAL A 51 11.69 -14.73 27.13
C VAL A 51 10.77 -15.94 27.02
N SER A 52 9.50 -15.71 26.68
CA SER A 52 8.50 -16.77 26.47
C SER A 52 8.44 -17.31 25.03
N VAL A 53 9.09 -16.64 24.08
CA VAL A 53 9.08 -16.99 22.65
C VAL A 53 10.50 -17.05 22.10
N ALA A 54 10.88 -18.19 21.53
CA ALA A 54 12.17 -18.35 20.85
C ALA A 54 11.97 -18.35 19.33
N ILE A 55 12.79 -17.56 18.62
CA ILE A 55 12.88 -17.62 17.16
C ILE A 55 13.61 -18.92 16.80
N LYS A 56 12.89 -19.88 16.22
CA LYS A 56 13.51 -21.14 15.75
C LYS A 56 14.24 -20.95 14.43
N GLU A 57 13.65 -20.18 13.54
CA GLU A 57 14.16 -19.93 12.20
C GLU A 57 13.56 -18.61 11.69
N ALA A 58 14.41 -17.72 11.17
CA ALA A 58 13.97 -16.53 10.46
C ALA A 58 14.01 -16.84 8.97
N ILE A 59 12.90 -17.34 8.43
CA ILE A 59 12.76 -17.60 7.00
C ILE A 59 12.48 -16.26 6.32
N ALA A 60 13.49 -15.66 5.72
CA ALA A 60 13.25 -14.62 4.73
C ALA A 60 12.44 -15.27 3.60
N LYS A 61 11.16 -14.89 3.45
CA LYS A 61 10.43 -15.26 2.24
C LYS A 61 11.27 -14.73 1.09
N ALA A 62 11.74 -15.62 0.23
CA ALA A 62 12.24 -15.28 -1.10
C ALA A 62 11.04 -14.82 -1.96
N SER A 63 10.39 -13.75 -1.53
CA SER A 63 9.47 -13.00 -2.36
C SER A 63 10.33 -11.92 -2.98
N GLU A 64 10.60 -12.00 -4.28
CA GLU A 64 11.24 -10.92 -5.03
C GLU A 64 10.42 -9.61 -4.93
N ARG A 65 9.12 -9.73 -4.61
CA ARG A 65 8.18 -8.61 -4.53
C ARG A 65 7.84 -8.24 -3.08
N LEU A 66 7.86 -6.93 -2.80
CA LEU A 66 7.55 -6.35 -1.49
C LEU A 66 6.12 -6.64 -1.05
N ASP A 67 5.92 -6.68 0.27
CA ASP A 67 4.59 -6.69 0.85
C ASP A 67 3.91 -5.30 0.67
N VAL A 68 2.61 -5.27 0.36
CA VAL A 68 1.86 -4.01 0.18
C VAL A 68 1.87 -3.11 1.42
N SER A 69 2.09 -3.63 2.63
CA SER A 69 2.21 -2.78 3.84
C SER A 69 3.56 -2.09 3.96
N GLU A 70 4.57 -2.53 3.24
CA GLU A 70 5.95 -2.03 3.32
C GLU A 70 6.38 -1.28 2.06
N ALA A 71 5.67 -1.49 0.94
CA ALA A 71 6.03 -0.89 -0.33
C ALA A 71 5.74 0.63 -0.40
N ASP A 72 6.67 1.35 -1.03
CA ASP A 72 6.53 2.78 -1.31
C ASP A 72 5.69 3.05 -2.57
N ILE A 73 5.63 2.08 -3.49
CA ILE A 73 4.77 2.11 -4.67
C ILE A 73 3.91 0.85 -4.66
N ILE A 74 2.60 1.02 -4.91
CA ILE A 74 1.65 -0.08 -5.01
C ILE A 74 0.87 0.06 -6.31
N ILE A 75 0.87 -0.98 -7.14
CA ILE A 75 -0.09 -1.13 -8.24
C ILE A 75 -1.12 -2.17 -7.83
N SER A 76 -2.40 -1.80 -7.85
CA SER A 76 -3.48 -2.61 -7.30
C SER A 76 -4.56 -2.87 -8.32
N GLY A 77 -4.87 -4.16 -8.53
CA GLY A 77 -5.90 -4.62 -9.44
C GLY A 77 -7.27 -4.77 -8.76
N GLY A 78 -8.31 -4.33 -9.47
CA GLY A 78 -9.71 -4.58 -9.13
C GLY A 78 -10.37 -5.55 -10.08
N ARG A 79 -11.67 -5.84 -9.84
CA ARG A 79 -12.47 -6.72 -10.69
C ARG A 79 -12.49 -6.27 -12.16
N GLY A 80 -12.25 -4.99 -12.43
CA GLY A 80 -12.15 -4.46 -13.80
C GLY A 80 -11.00 -5.04 -14.64
N ILE A 81 -10.04 -5.74 -14.02
CA ILE A 81 -8.97 -6.50 -14.69
C ILE A 81 -9.50 -7.78 -15.39
N GLY A 82 -10.70 -8.23 -15.06
CA GLY A 82 -11.33 -9.39 -15.69
C GLY A 82 -11.02 -10.70 -14.99
N GLU A 83 -9.83 -11.25 -15.19
CA GLU A 83 -9.41 -12.56 -14.66
C GLU A 83 -8.02 -12.53 -14.01
N ARG A 84 -7.68 -13.62 -13.31
CA ARG A 84 -6.45 -13.70 -12.50
C ARG A 84 -5.20 -13.61 -13.34
N GLU A 85 -5.22 -14.18 -14.53
CA GLU A 85 -4.10 -14.28 -15.46
C GLU A 85 -3.62 -12.89 -15.89
N ASN A 86 -4.54 -11.92 -15.99
CA ASN A 86 -4.23 -10.54 -16.37
C ASN A 86 -3.44 -9.79 -15.29
N PHE A 87 -3.36 -10.29 -14.05
CA PHE A 87 -2.48 -9.71 -13.04
C PHE A 87 -1.01 -9.74 -13.47
N ALA A 88 -0.60 -10.70 -14.33
CA ALA A 88 0.75 -10.74 -14.88
C ALA A 88 1.16 -9.40 -15.53
N HIS A 89 0.24 -8.66 -16.14
CA HIS A 89 0.54 -7.33 -16.69
C HIS A 89 0.82 -6.28 -15.61
N LEU A 90 0.11 -6.34 -14.48
CA LEU A 90 0.39 -5.46 -13.33
C LEU A 90 1.72 -5.82 -12.69
N GLU A 91 2.01 -7.12 -12.61
CA GLU A 91 3.27 -7.66 -12.09
C GLU A 91 4.47 -7.20 -12.90
N GLU A 92 4.41 -7.27 -14.23
CA GLU A 92 5.48 -6.78 -15.11
C GLU A 92 5.76 -5.28 -14.91
N VAL A 93 4.71 -4.46 -14.79
CA VAL A 93 4.87 -3.02 -14.52
C VAL A 93 5.41 -2.80 -13.12
N ALA A 94 4.95 -3.58 -12.13
CA ALA A 94 5.41 -3.48 -10.76
C ALA A 94 6.91 -3.74 -10.66
N ASP A 95 7.42 -4.76 -11.34
CA ASP A 95 8.84 -5.12 -11.32
C ASP A 95 9.73 -4.04 -11.93
N MET A 96 9.23 -3.31 -12.95
CA MET A 96 9.98 -2.20 -13.57
C MET A 96 10.17 -1.01 -12.62
N ILE A 97 9.24 -0.80 -11.68
CA ILE A 97 9.24 0.37 -10.78
C ILE A 97 9.47 0.00 -9.31
N GLY A 98 9.75 -1.27 -9.01
CA GLY A 98 9.91 -1.77 -7.64
C GLY A 98 8.64 -1.69 -6.78
N ALA A 99 7.46 -1.82 -7.40
CA ALA A 99 6.19 -1.76 -6.68
C ALA A 99 5.77 -3.11 -6.10
N ALA A 100 4.95 -3.07 -5.05
CA ALA A 100 4.14 -4.22 -4.66
C ALA A 100 2.86 -4.30 -5.48
N VAL A 101 2.33 -5.52 -5.64
CA VAL A 101 1.06 -5.76 -6.31
C VAL A 101 -0.02 -6.02 -5.26
N GLY A 102 -1.04 -5.16 -5.25
CA GLY A 102 -2.20 -5.27 -4.38
C GLY A 102 -3.45 -5.73 -5.13
N ALA A 103 -4.49 -6.09 -4.38
CA ALA A 103 -5.77 -6.48 -4.93
C ALA A 103 -6.93 -5.94 -4.08
N SER A 104 -8.05 -5.62 -4.74
CA SER A 104 -9.31 -5.38 -4.04
C SER A 104 -9.85 -6.67 -3.41
N ARG A 105 -10.69 -6.55 -2.38
CA ARG A 105 -11.36 -7.71 -1.78
C ARG A 105 -12.13 -8.56 -2.82
N ALA A 106 -12.80 -7.91 -3.78
CA ALA A 106 -13.56 -8.62 -4.81
C ALA A 106 -12.67 -9.62 -5.57
N VAL A 107 -11.47 -9.19 -5.95
CA VAL A 107 -10.48 -10.03 -6.63
C VAL A 107 -9.96 -11.15 -5.74
N VAL A 108 -9.65 -10.84 -4.48
CA VAL A 108 -9.13 -11.81 -3.52
C VAL A 108 -10.13 -12.94 -3.27
N ASP A 109 -11.38 -12.58 -3.02
CA ASP A 109 -12.46 -13.53 -2.75
C ASP A 109 -12.82 -14.33 -4.02
N GLU A 110 -12.93 -13.68 -5.18
CA GLU A 110 -13.40 -14.29 -6.43
C GLU A 110 -12.34 -15.20 -7.09
N TRP A 111 -11.07 -14.80 -7.07
CA TRP A 111 -9.99 -15.50 -7.78
C TRP A 111 -9.04 -16.26 -6.86
N GLY A 112 -9.36 -16.34 -5.56
CA GLY A 112 -8.56 -17.04 -4.56
C GLY A 112 -7.13 -16.50 -4.46
N MET A 113 -6.99 -15.17 -4.50
CA MET A 113 -5.68 -14.53 -4.39
C MET A 113 -5.22 -14.52 -2.92
N PRO A 114 -3.91 -14.43 -2.64
CA PRO A 114 -3.42 -14.32 -1.28
C PRO A 114 -4.04 -13.12 -0.56
N HIS A 115 -4.60 -13.35 0.62
CA HIS A 115 -5.16 -12.28 1.45
C HIS A 115 -4.12 -11.19 1.82
N SER A 116 -2.83 -11.52 1.77
CA SER A 116 -1.74 -10.57 1.95
C SER A 116 -1.70 -9.46 0.89
N MET A 117 -2.29 -9.67 -0.29
CA MET A 117 -2.43 -8.64 -1.33
C MET A 117 -3.64 -7.74 -1.11
N GLN A 118 -4.58 -8.12 -0.22
CA GLN A 118 -5.83 -7.39 -0.06
C GLN A 118 -5.60 -6.02 0.56
N VAL A 119 -6.00 -4.96 -0.13
CA VAL A 119 -6.01 -3.59 0.40
C VAL A 119 -7.45 -3.19 0.75
N GLY A 120 -7.64 -2.59 1.92
CA GLY A 120 -8.94 -2.09 2.37
C GLY A 120 -9.19 -2.30 3.86
N GLN A 121 -10.40 -1.96 4.31
CA GLN A 121 -10.87 -2.02 5.69
C GLN A 121 -10.71 -3.41 6.32
N THR A 122 -10.94 -4.47 5.54
CA THR A 122 -10.80 -5.87 5.99
C THR A 122 -9.53 -6.52 5.46
N GLY A 123 -8.63 -5.74 4.86
CA GLY A 123 -7.31 -6.17 4.43
C GLY A 123 -6.25 -5.29 5.08
N LYS A 124 -5.18 -4.99 4.34
CA LYS A 124 -4.12 -4.09 4.79
C LYS A 124 -4.50 -2.64 4.54
N THR A 125 -4.15 -1.81 5.52
CA THR A 125 -4.10 -0.35 5.37
C THR A 125 -2.68 0.04 4.99
N VAL A 126 -2.55 0.81 3.93
CA VAL A 126 -1.28 1.17 3.28
C VAL A 126 -1.19 2.69 3.12
N THR A 127 0.05 3.19 3.07
CA THR A 127 0.38 4.62 2.89
C THR A 127 1.57 4.79 1.94
N PRO A 128 1.53 4.24 0.72
CA PRO A 128 2.63 4.42 -0.23
C PRO A 128 2.74 5.88 -0.68
N SER A 129 3.93 6.24 -1.19
CA SER A 129 4.11 7.48 -1.96
C SER A 129 3.28 7.48 -3.23
N LEU A 130 3.09 6.32 -3.88
CA LEU A 130 2.28 6.18 -5.09
C LEU A 130 1.37 4.94 -5.03
N TYR A 131 0.07 5.15 -5.23
CA TYR A 131 -0.92 4.09 -5.38
C TYR A 131 -1.58 4.16 -6.76
N ILE A 132 -1.42 3.10 -7.57
CA ILE A 132 -2.04 2.97 -8.89
C ILE A 132 -3.21 1.99 -8.80
N ALA A 133 -4.43 2.49 -8.85
CA ALA A 133 -5.66 1.71 -8.80
C ALA A 133 -6.15 1.37 -10.22
N VAL A 134 -6.10 0.10 -10.60
CA VAL A 134 -6.44 -0.36 -11.96
C VAL A 134 -7.72 -1.19 -11.93
N GLY A 135 -8.78 -0.71 -12.57
CA GLY A 135 -10.07 -1.40 -12.61
C GLY A 135 -10.75 -1.54 -11.24
N ILE A 136 -10.44 -0.62 -10.30
CA ILE A 136 -11.04 -0.57 -8.95
C ILE A 136 -12.15 0.48 -8.94
N SER A 137 -13.34 0.12 -8.45
CA SER A 137 -14.48 1.05 -8.39
C SER A 137 -14.36 2.11 -7.29
N GLY A 138 -13.58 1.86 -6.23
CA GLY A 138 -13.44 2.79 -5.12
C GLY A 138 -14.54 2.67 -4.05
N ALA A 139 -15.01 1.44 -3.79
CA ALA A 139 -15.88 1.19 -2.63
C ALA A 139 -15.23 1.71 -1.34
N ILE A 140 -16.04 2.24 -0.41
CA ILE A 140 -15.56 2.86 0.84
C ILE A 140 -14.62 1.93 1.61
N GLN A 141 -14.87 0.63 1.57
CA GLN A 141 -14.05 -0.39 2.21
C GLN A 141 -12.66 -0.49 1.57
N HIS A 142 -12.53 -0.32 0.25
CA HIS A 142 -11.21 -0.26 -0.40
C HIS A 142 -10.50 1.05 -0.04
N LEU A 143 -11.20 2.18 -0.16
CA LEU A 143 -10.64 3.51 0.10
C LEU A 143 -10.12 3.63 1.54
N ALA A 144 -10.80 3.03 2.52
CA ALA A 144 -10.35 2.95 3.90
C ALA A 144 -8.90 2.44 4.06
N GLY A 145 -8.45 1.57 3.15
CA GLY A 145 -7.11 1.01 3.19
C GLY A 145 -6.06 1.83 2.46
N MET A 146 -6.41 2.75 1.57
CA MET A 146 -5.41 3.41 0.68
C MET A 146 -5.59 4.92 0.49
N ARG A 147 -6.65 5.54 1.04
CA ARG A 147 -6.92 6.98 0.86
C ARG A 147 -5.84 7.89 1.45
N SER A 148 -5.00 7.36 2.34
CA SER A 148 -3.86 8.07 2.92
C SER A 148 -2.57 7.98 2.09
N SER A 149 -2.62 7.39 0.89
CA SER A 149 -1.48 7.40 -0.04
C SER A 149 -1.17 8.84 -0.46
N LYS A 150 0.10 9.14 -0.72
CA LYS A 150 0.53 10.50 -1.07
C LYS A 150 0.05 10.93 -2.45
N TYR A 151 0.12 10.01 -3.43
CA TYR A 151 -0.45 10.18 -4.76
C TYR A 151 -1.29 8.96 -5.14
N ILE A 152 -2.49 9.21 -5.66
CA ILE A 152 -3.43 8.19 -6.13
C ILE A 152 -3.68 8.39 -7.62
N VAL A 153 -3.30 7.39 -8.41
CA VAL A 153 -3.62 7.29 -9.84
C VAL A 153 -4.75 6.28 -10.01
N ALA A 154 -5.83 6.66 -10.67
CA ALA A 154 -6.94 5.77 -10.96
C ALA A 154 -7.05 5.53 -12.47
N ILE A 155 -7.11 4.26 -12.87
CA ILE A 155 -7.38 3.82 -14.24
C ILE A 155 -8.68 3.02 -14.21
N ASN A 156 -9.72 3.57 -14.82
CA ASN A 156 -11.02 2.91 -14.88
C ASN A 156 -11.77 3.28 -16.16
N LYS A 157 -12.45 2.32 -16.78
CA LYS A 157 -13.25 2.56 -17.99
C LYS A 157 -14.54 3.32 -17.70
N ASP A 158 -15.04 3.24 -16.47
CA ASP A 158 -16.24 3.93 -16.02
C ASP A 158 -15.87 5.32 -15.47
N PRO A 159 -16.16 6.42 -16.18
CA PRO A 159 -15.81 7.78 -15.73
C PRO A 159 -16.52 8.20 -14.45
N ASP A 160 -17.61 7.52 -14.08
CA ASP A 160 -18.40 7.82 -12.88
C ASP A 160 -17.95 6.96 -11.67
N ALA A 161 -16.87 6.19 -11.80
CA ALA A 161 -16.37 5.34 -10.74
C ALA A 161 -15.97 6.15 -9.48
N PRO A 162 -16.46 5.79 -8.27
CA PRO A 162 -16.15 6.50 -7.02
C PRO A 162 -14.67 6.71 -6.70
N ILE A 163 -13.78 5.86 -7.23
CA ILE A 163 -12.32 6.00 -7.06
C ILE A 163 -11.81 7.36 -7.55
N PHE A 164 -12.40 7.96 -8.58
CA PHE A 164 -11.98 9.26 -9.10
C PHE A 164 -12.23 10.39 -8.10
N GLY A 165 -13.18 10.23 -7.17
CA GLY A 165 -13.43 11.21 -6.11
C GLY A 165 -12.30 11.32 -5.07
N VAL A 166 -11.31 10.43 -5.10
CA VAL A 166 -10.12 10.49 -4.23
C VAL A 166 -8.80 10.43 -5.00
N ALA A 167 -8.84 10.33 -6.33
CA ALA A 167 -7.65 10.22 -7.15
C ALA A 167 -7.05 11.61 -7.40
N ASP A 168 -5.73 11.71 -7.33
CA ASP A 168 -4.98 12.89 -7.78
C ASP A 168 -4.91 12.93 -9.31
N TYR A 169 -4.83 11.74 -9.94
CA TYR A 169 -4.81 11.57 -11.38
C TYR A 169 -5.84 10.52 -11.81
N GLY A 170 -6.72 10.89 -12.74
CA GLY A 170 -7.73 9.99 -13.29
C GLY A 170 -7.53 9.75 -14.78
N ILE A 171 -7.47 8.48 -15.18
CA ILE A 171 -7.38 8.03 -16.58
C ILE A 171 -8.63 7.22 -16.89
N VAL A 172 -9.50 7.77 -17.73
CA VAL A 172 -10.69 7.06 -18.22
C VAL A 172 -10.28 6.17 -19.38
N SER A 173 -9.97 4.91 -19.10
CA SER A 173 -9.47 3.94 -20.07
C SER A 173 -9.66 2.51 -19.56
N THR A 174 -9.62 1.58 -20.49
CA THR A 174 -9.54 0.14 -20.21
C THR A 174 -8.14 -0.19 -19.68
N TRP A 175 -8.00 -1.27 -18.92
CA TRP A 175 -6.67 -1.65 -18.42
C TRP A 175 -5.81 -2.20 -19.57
N GLU A 176 -6.46 -2.81 -20.57
CA GLU A 176 -5.89 -3.37 -21.80
C GLU A 176 -5.16 -2.31 -22.62
N ASP A 177 -5.64 -1.06 -22.61
CA ASP A 177 -4.98 0.04 -23.31
C ASP A 177 -3.94 0.72 -22.39
N ALA A 178 -4.33 1.03 -21.16
CA ALA A 178 -3.53 1.88 -20.28
C ALA A 178 -2.28 1.17 -19.71
N ILE A 179 -2.37 -0.11 -19.34
CA ILE A 179 -1.25 -0.82 -18.70
C ILE A 179 -0.15 -1.14 -19.70
N PRO A 180 -0.42 -1.67 -20.91
CA PRO A 180 0.61 -1.83 -21.93
C PRO A 180 1.24 -0.51 -22.37
N ALA A 181 0.45 0.57 -22.47
CA ALA A 181 0.98 1.90 -22.78
C ALA A 181 1.92 2.41 -21.68
N LEU A 182 1.55 2.24 -20.40
CA LEU A 182 2.40 2.57 -19.26
C LEU A 182 3.69 1.77 -19.28
N LYS A 183 3.61 0.45 -19.49
CA LYS A 183 4.77 -0.44 -19.63
C LYS A 183 5.71 0.05 -20.72
N SER A 184 5.17 0.38 -21.90
CA SER A 184 5.97 0.88 -23.03
C SER A 184 6.63 2.23 -22.72
N ALA A 185 5.93 3.13 -22.03
CA ALA A 185 6.49 4.43 -21.66
C ALA A 185 7.63 4.29 -20.64
N LEU A 186 7.47 3.41 -19.64
CA LEU A 186 8.51 3.13 -18.65
C LEU A 186 9.74 2.46 -19.26
N ALA A 187 9.57 1.59 -20.26
CA ALA A 187 10.67 0.94 -20.94
C ALA A 187 11.52 1.90 -21.81
N ALA A 188 10.99 3.09 -22.10
CA ALA A 188 11.67 4.11 -22.88
C ALA A 188 12.45 5.12 -22.00
N LEU A 189 12.36 5.01 -20.67
CA LEU A 189 13.12 5.80 -19.69
C LEU A 189 14.47 5.16 -19.39
#